data_AF-A0A357R1I4-F1
#
_entry.id   AF-A0A357R1I4-F1
#
_cell.length_a   1.000
_cell.length_b   1.000
_cell.length_c   1.000
_cell.angle_alpha   90.00
_cell.angle_beta   90.00
_cell.angle_gamma   90.00
#
_symmetry.space_group_name_H-M   'P 1'
#
loop_
_entity.id
_entity.type
_entity.pdbx_description
1 polymer ?
#
loop_
_entity_poly.entity_id
_entity_poly.type
_entity_poly.pdbx_seq_one_letter_code
_entity_poly.pdbx_strand_id
1 'polypeptide(L)'
;WFDLPYFKETTGGKIIAHLNHLYSMGSRWSSKYPLFNKFYWEPLNYQGFKKLSYNAADQAMAPLMTPIYQDLSKDMPLIATHVWPAQAAISAKMTRVVNAIPDNWPMALHLAQGSVHTVQTYSSYFGYKTLKGMKDKEILRPMDSGSLFYTGHYVDHELVVNLLEDTQKRMDRIQNKEAKRVLMTIGGAGAQSEFYAEMIRELLDQVKKDEVVLYINVGDHQNAFDRLIQLVPELNSLATMHRNEWEKTKDFALKAIDGDVRGVHLFYDQDIYSAVYSTNLLMRSSDILVTKPSELSFYPIPKLFIQRVGGHEMWGAIHSAEIGDGTPECETVELANQMMSLLLKEDEHLIQMNQAIIRNYHQSIYHGGYEVVKLAVK
;
A
#
# COMPACT_ATOMS: atom_id res chain seq x y z
N TRP A 1 -7.60 0.52 16.67
CA TRP A 1 -6.18 0.34 16.30
C TRP A 1 -5.32 0.86 17.45
N PHE A 2 -4.21 0.20 17.79
CA PHE A 2 -3.28 0.68 18.83
C PHE A 2 -2.14 1.44 18.17
N ASP A 3 -2.31 2.75 17.99
CA ASP A 3 -1.43 3.60 17.18
C ASP A 3 -0.35 4.28 18.03
N LEU A 4 0.91 3.88 17.85
CA LEU A 4 2.06 4.45 18.58
C LEU A 4 2.22 5.96 18.33
N PRO A 5 2.17 6.45 17.08
CA PRO A 5 2.14 7.88 16.74
C PRO A 5 1.10 8.73 17.50
N TYR A 6 -0.02 8.14 17.92
CA TYR A 6 -1.05 8.86 18.69
C TYR A 6 -0.53 9.32 20.06
N PHE A 7 0.43 8.62 20.65
CA PHE A 7 1.04 8.93 21.95
C PHE A 7 2.17 9.98 21.83
N LYS A 8 1.87 11.14 21.25
CA LYS A 8 2.82 12.21 20.89
C LYS A 8 3.70 12.70 22.03
N GLU A 9 3.20 12.64 23.27
CA GLU A 9 3.95 13.11 24.44
C GLU A 9 4.98 12.11 24.96
N THR A 10 4.84 10.84 24.59
CA THR A 10 5.77 9.77 25.00
C THR A 10 7.09 9.87 24.24
N THR A 11 8.16 9.35 24.84
CA THR A 11 9.47 9.23 24.17
C THR A 11 9.36 8.47 22.85
N GLY A 12 8.61 7.37 22.84
CA GLY A 12 8.35 6.59 21.63
C GLY A 12 7.63 7.38 20.54
N GLY A 13 6.55 8.08 20.89
CA GLY A 13 5.82 8.93 19.95
C GLY A 13 6.71 10.02 19.33
N LYS A 14 7.58 10.65 20.12
CA LYS A 14 8.53 11.67 19.66
C LYS A 14 9.59 11.10 18.71
N ILE A 15 10.12 9.92 19.00
CA ILE A 15 11.08 9.21 18.12
C ILE A 15 10.42 8.90 16.77
N ILE A 16 9.22 8.31 16.80
CA ILE A 16 8.48 7.94 15.60
C ILE A 16 8.16 9.17 14.74
N ALA A 17 7.69 10.25 15.36
CA ALA A 17 7.41 11.50 14.66
C ALA A 17 8.67 12.08 13.98
N HIS A 18 9.82 12.05 14.66
CA HIS A 18 11.08 12.52 14.09
C HIS A 18 11.53 11.68 12.89
N LEU A 19 11.48 10.35 13.01
CA LEU A 19 11.88 9.43 11.94
C LEU A 19 10.94 9.54 10.72
N ASN A 20 9.63 9.65 10.95
CA ASN A 20 8.65 9.89 9.88
C ASN A 20 8.90 11.22 9.15
N HIS A 21 9.27 12.28 9.89
CA HIS A 21 9.65 13.55 9.28
C HIS A 21 10.90 13.42 8.41
N LEU A 22 11.95 12.73 8.89
CA LEU A 22 13.17 12.49 8.12
C LEU A 22 12.91 11.67 6.86
N TYR A 23 12.13 10.59 6.96
CA TYR A 23 11.75 9.76 5.81
C TYR A 23 10.96 10.58 4.78
N SER A 24 9.94 11.33 5.23
CA SER A 24 9.14 12.20 4.36
C SER A 24 9.99 13.26 3.66
N MET A 25 10.95 13.85 4.36
CA MET A 25 11.90 14.80 3.79
C MET A 25 12.78 14.15 2.72
N GLY A 26 13.34 12.97 3.02
CA GLY A 26 14.17 12.21 2.08
C GLY A 26 13.41 11.79 0.82
N SER A 27 12.18 11.32 0.95
CA SER A 27 11.30 10.98 -0.18
C SER A 27 10.98 12.19 -1.08
N ARG A 28 10.72 13.37 -0.50
CA ARG A 28 10.55 14.59 -1.29
C ARG A 28 11.83 14.99 -2.02
N TRP A 29 12.99 14.85 -1.36
CA TRP A 29 14.27 15.18 -1.97
C TRP A 29 14.67 14.21 -3.07
N SER A 30 14.37 12.91 -2.93
CA SER A 30 14.66 11.93 -3.98
C SER A 30 13.87 12.22 -5.25
N SER A 31 12.63 12.69 -5.12
CA SER A 31 11.81 13.12 -6.24
C SER A 31 12.37 14.38 -6.93
N LYS A 32 12.97 15.31 -6.16
CA LYS A 32 13.44 16.60 -6.68
C LYS A 32 14.89 16.58 -7.19
N TYR A 33 15.75 15.73 -6.62
CA TYR A 33 17.19 15.75 -6.83
C TYR A 33 17.70 14.37 -7.30
N PRO A 34 17.86 14.15 -8.62
CA PRO A 34 18.21 12.84 -9.17
C PRO A 34 19.51 12.23 -8.63
N LEU A 35 20.53 13.07 -8.35
CA LEU A 35 21.79 12.62 -7.78
C LEU A 35 21.64 12.16 -6.33
N PHE A 36 20.83 12.84 -5.52
CA PHE A 36 20.50 12.41 -4.17
C PHE A 36 19.74 11.08 -4.20
N ASN A 37 18.81 10.92 -5.14
CA ASN A 37 18.10 9.65 -5.32
C ASN A 37 19.07 8.50 -5.62
N LYS A 38 19.87 8.67 -6.68
CA LYS A 38 20.78 7.64 -7.19
C LYS A 38 21.88 7.24 -6.21
N PHE A 39 22.48 8.21 -5.51
CA PHE A 39 23.66 7.95 -4.67
C PHE A 39 23.34 7.74 -3.19
N TYR A 40 22.16 8.15 -2.71
CA TYR A 40 21.82 8.08 -1.29
C TYR A 40 20.49 7.38 -1.04
N TRP A 41 19.37 7.92 -1.56
CA TRP A 41 18.03 7.44 -1.20
C TRP A 41 17.79 6.00 -1.66
N GLU A 42 18.03 5.69 -2.94
CA GLU A 42 17.83 4.35 -3.48
C GLU A 42 18.77 3.32 -2.83
N PRO A 43 20.10 3.55 -2.71
CA PRO A 43 20.99 2.64 -1.99
C PRO A 43 20.60 2.41 -0.52
N LEU A 44 20.15 3.45 0.19
CA LEU A 44 19.69 3.35 1.58
C LEU A 44 18.45 2.44 1.67
N ASN A 45 17.45 2.70 0.83
CA ASN A 45 16.19 1.96 0.82
C ASN A 45 16.37 0.50 0.37
N TYR A 46 17.28 0.24 -0.58
CA TYR A 46 17.45 -1.10 -1.13
C TYR A 46 18.46 -1.96 -0.35
N GLN A 47 19.59 -1.38 0.07
CA GLN A 47 20.70 -2.09 0.72
C GLN A 47 20.91 -1.67 2.18
N GLY A 48 20.67 -0.41 2.52
CA GLY A 48 20.85 0.09 3.89
C GLY A 48 19.91 -0.59 4.89
N PHE A 49 18.61 -0.51 4.65
CA PHE A 49 17.57 -1.14 5.48
C PHE A 49 17.63 -2.68 5.49
N LYS A 50 18.39 -3.26 4.56
CA LYS A 50 18.61 -4.70 4.51
C LYS A 50 19.55 -5.21 5.61
N LYS A 51 20.41 -4.36 6.17
CA LYS A 51 21.47 -4.79 7.09
C LYS A 51 20.98 -5.04 8.50
N LEU A 52 21.39 -6.15 9.12
CA LEU A 52 21.14 -6.45 10.53
C LEU A 52 21.67 -5.36 11.47
N SER A 53 22.78 -4.72 11.12
CA SER A 53 23.34 -3.62 11.92
C SER A 53 22.40 -2.41 12.00
N TYR A 54 21.60 -2.16 10.96
CA TYR A 54 20.57 -1.12 10.99
C TYR A 54 19.47 -1.51 11.98
N ASN A 55 18.91 -2.71 11.85
CA ASN A 55 17.87 -3.21 12.73
C ASN A 55 18.32 -3.31 14.21
N ALA A 56 19.58 -3.62 14.47
CA ALA A 56 20.13 -3.65 15.83
C ALA A 56 20.04 -2.28 16.52
N ALA A 57 20.21 -1.18 15.77
CA ALA A 57 20.03 0.17 16.29
C ALA A 57 18.55 0.45 16.66
N ASP A 58 17.61 0.06 15.79
CA ASP A 58 16.18 0.17 16.07
C ASP A 58 15.77 -0.67 17.29
N GLN A 59 16.28 -1.90 17.38
CA GLN A 59 16.03 -2.80 18.50
C GLN A 59 16.57 -2.23 19.82
N ALA A 60 17.72 -1.55 19.81
CA ALA A 60 18.26 -0.87 20.98
C ALA A 60 17.40 0.33 21.44
N MET A 61 16.64 0.95 20.52
CA MET A 61 15.71 2.04 20.83
C MET A 61 14.33 1.54 21.31
N ALA A 62 13.91 0.34 20.93
CA ALA A 62 12.59 -0.21 21.25
C ALA A 62 12.20 -0.20 22.74
N PRO A 63 13.12 -0.39 23.72
CA PRO A 63 12.79 -0.26 25.14
C PRO A 63 12.18 1.10 25.54
N LEU A 64 12.53 2.18 24.83
CA LEU A 64 11.99 3.53 25.06
C LEU A 64 10.51 3.66 24.69
N MET A 65 9.97 2.69 23.94
CA MET A 65 8.58 2.63 23.49
C MET A 65 7.73 1.68 24.34
N THR A 66 8.31 1.00 25.32
CA THR A 66 7.62 0.05 26.20
C THR A 66 6.53 0.61 27.13
N PRO A 67 6.55 1.90 27.57
CA PRO A 67 5.58 2.38 28.57
C PRO A 67 4.11 2.18 28.18
N ILE A 68 3.77 2.29 26.89
CA ILE A 68 2.40 2.12 26.40
C ILE A 68 1.87 0.68 26.54
N TYR A 69 2.74 -0.30 26.78
CA TYR A 69 2.40 -1.71 26.95
C TYR A 69 2.35 -2.15 28.41
N GLN A 70 2.61 -1.25 29.36
CA GLN A 70 2.73 -1.62 30.79
C GLN A 70 1.45 -2.23 31.32
N ASP A 71 0.31 -1.61 31.04
CA ASP A 71 -1.01 -1.98 31.53
C ASP A 71 -1.69 -3.10 30.71
N LEU A 72 -1.06 -3.51 29.61
CA LEU A 72 -1.57 -4.60 28.76
C LEU A 72 -1.14 -5.96 29.33
N SER A 73 -2.07 -6.93 29.25
CA SER A 73 -1.78 -8.31 29.65
C SER A 73 -0.67 -8.90 28.80
N LYS A 74 0.28 -9.61 29.43
CA LYS A 74 1.49 -10.12 28.75
C LYS A 74 1.20 -11.30 27.82
N ASP A 75 0.06 -11.94 27.97
CA ASP A 75 -0.46 -13.00 27.11
C ASP A 75 -1.50 -12.50 26.09
N MET A 76 -1.80 -11.20 26.06
CA MET A 76 -2.73 -10.64 25.07
C MET A 76 -2.15 -10.83 23.66
N PRO A 77 -2.91 -11.42 22.72
CA PRO A 77 -2.53 -11.46 21.32
C PRO A 77 -2.26 -10.06 20.77
N LEU A 78 -1.09 -9.87 20.17
CA LEU A 78 -0.70 -8.62 19.52
C LEU A 78 -0.23 -8.88 18.11
N ILE A 79 -0.84 -8.19 17.14
CA ILE A 79 -0.39 -8.15 15.75
C ILE A 79 0.13 -6.75 15.50
N ALA A 80 1.40 -6.66 15.14
CA ALA A 80 2.05 -5.42 14.74
C ALA A 80 2.22 -5.41 13.21
N THR A 81 1.84 -4.32 12.56
CA THR A 81 2.05 -4.09 11.11
C THR A 81 3.30 -3.25 10.82
N HIS A 82 4.10 -2.99 11.86
CA HIS A 82 5.41 -2.36 11.77
C HIS A 82 6.33 -2.95 12.85
N VAL A 83 7.63 -2.90 12.61
CA VAL A 83 8.64 -3.53 13.47
C VAL A 83 8.73 -2.91 14.86
N TRP A 84 8.61 -1.58 14.97
CA TRP A 84 8.76 -0.88 16.26
C TRP A 84 7.70 -1.28 17.29
N PRO A 85 6.38 -1.31 16.97
CA PRO A 85 5.39 -1.88 17.87
C PRO A 85 5.72 -3.32 18.32
N ALA A 86 6.17 -4.19 17.39
CA ALA A 86 6.53 -5.57 17.71
C ALA A 86 7.71 -5.64 18.69
N GLN A 87 8.81 -4.94 18.39
CA GLN A 87 10.01 -4.93 19.23
C GLN A 87 9.73 -4.30 20.61
N ALA A 88 8.90 -3.26 20.67
CA ALA A 88 8.49 -2.64 21.91
C ALA A 88 7.61 -3.57 22.76
N ALA A 89 6.67 -4.29 22.15
CA ALA A 89 5.85 -5.30 22.82
C ALA A 89 6.71 -6.45 23.39
N ILE A 90 7.68 -6.96 22.62
CA ILE A 90 8.64 -7.97 23.09
C ILE A 90 9.48 -7.42 24.26
N SER A 91 9.99 -6.19 24.15
CA SER A 91 10.74 -5.53 25.23
C SER A 91 9.88 -5.34 26.50
N ALA A 92 8.57 -5.15 26.33
CA ALA A 92 7.58 -5.08 27.39
C ALA A 92 7.14 -6.46 27.93
N LYS A 93 7.82 -7.54 27.50
CA LYS A 93 7.59 -8.94 27.89
C LYS A 93 6.26 -9.53 27.44
N MET A 94 5.66 -8.99 26.38
CA MET A 94 4.52 -9.65 25.73
C MET A 94 4.98 -10.96 25.07
N THR A 95 4.14 -11.99 25.18
CA THR A 95 4.50 -13.38 24.81
C THR A 95 3.82 -13.84 23.52
N ARG A 96 2.74 -13.17 23.09
CA ARG A 96 1.98 -13.49 21.87
C ARG A 96 2.07 -12.35 20.86
N VAL A 97 3.26 -12.14 20.32
CA VAL A 97 3.52 -11.07 19.34
C VAL A 97 3.71 -11.66 17.95
N VAL A 98 2.85 -11.24 17.02
CA VAL A 98 2.98 -11.49 15.58
C VAL A 98 3.39 -10.20 14.90
N ASN A 99 4.47 -10.24 14.13
CA ASN A 99 4.96 -9.13 13.33
C ASN A 99 4.62 -9.39 11.85
N ALA A 100 3.57 -8.73 11.38
CA ALA A 100 3.09 -8.80 10.02
C ALA A 100 3.91 -7.84 9.14
N ILE A 101 4.83 -8.41 8.34
CA ILE A 101 5.73 -7.64 7.49
C ILE A 101 5.02 -7.26 6.19
N PRO A 102 4.73 -5.96 5.95
CA PRO A 102 3.96 -5.54 4.77
C PRO A 102 4.82 -5.50 3.49
N ASP A 103 6.15 -5.43 3.60
CA ASP A 103 7.02 -5.29 2.45
C ASP A 103 7.32 -6.61 1.72
N ASN A 104 7.54 -6.55 0.40
CA ASN A 104 7.90 -7.72 -0.40
C ASN A 104 9.41 -7.97 -0.49
N TRP A 105 10.24 -6.99 -0.14
CA TRP A 105 11.70 -7.08 -0.12
C TRP A 105 12.19 -7.46 1.29
N PRO A 106 12.91 -8.59 1.44
CA PRO A 106 13.49 -9.00 2.71
C PRO A 106 14.51 -7.99 3.24
N MET A 107 14.09 -7.19 4.20
CA MET A 107 14.91 -6.17 4.86
C MET A 107 15.01 -6.45 6.35
N ALA A 108 16.22 -6.42 6.90
CA ALA A 108 16.41 -6.59 8.33
C ALA A 108 15.63 -5.54 9.16
N LEU A 109 15.39 -4.35 8.61
CA LEU A 109 14.53 -3.32 9.20
C LEU A 109 13.23 -3.90 9.76
N HIS A 110 12.61 -4.86 9.08
CA HIS A 110 11.33 -5.43 9.51
C HIS A 110 11.44 -6.58 10.53
N LEU A 111 12.63 -6.97 10.97
CA LEU A 111 12.81 -8.08 11.92
C LEU A 111 12.57 -7.63 13.37
N ALA A 112 11.74 -8.39 14.07
CA ALA A 112 11.47 -8.24 15.49
C ALA A 112 11.78 -9.56 16.22
N GLN A 113 13.05 -9.74 16.62
CA GLN A 113 13.49 -10.94 17.32
C GLN A 113 12.60 -11.22 18.55
N GLY A 114 12.13 -12.47 18.68
CA GLY A 114 11.20 -12.89 19.73
C GLY A 114 9.73 -12.92 19.29
N SER A 115 9.38 -12.33 18.15
CA SER A 115 8.04 -12.44 17.56
C SER A 115 7.94 -13.59 16.54
N VAL A 116 6.70 -14.02 16.27
CA VAL A 116 6.37 -14.77 15.06
C VAL A 116 6.27 -13.79 13.90
N HIS A 117 7.00 -14.03 12.81
CA HIS A 117 6.95 -13.17 11.63
C HIS A 117 5.97 -13.76 10.61
N THR A 118 5.23 -12.91 9.92
CA THR A 118 4.42 -13.31 8.77
C THR A 118 4.79 -12.48 7.55
N VAL A 119 4.71 -13.10 6.37
CA VAL A 119 5.05 -12.47 5.09
C VAL A 119 4.03 -12.80 4.00
N GLN A 120 3.96 -11.93 3.00
CA GLN A 120 2.94 -11.96 1.96
C GLN A 120 3.30 -12.79 0.72
N THR A 121 4.58 -13.15 0.53
CA THR A 121 5.04 -13.91 -0.65
C THR A 121 6.08 -14.96 -0.30
N TYR A 122 6.23 -15.95 -1.19
CA TYR A 122 7.28 -16.97 -1.06
C TYR A 122 8.69 -16.39 -1.26
N SER A 123 8.86 -15.38 -2.13
CA SER A 123 10.13 -14.68 -2.29
C SER A 123 10.57 -14.06 -0.96
N SER A 124 9.65 -13.36 -0.28
CA SER A 124 9.93 -12.81 1.04
C SER A 124 10.19 -13.91 2.06
N TYR A 125 9.40 -14.98 2.06
CA TYR A 125 9.56 -16.11 2.98
C TYR A 125 10.96 -16.71 2.92
N PHE A 126 11.44 -17.10 1.74
CA PHE A 126 12.78 -17.70 1.64
C PHE A 126 13.90 -16.68 1.89
N GLY A 127 13.69 -15.40 1.53
CA GLY A 127 14.68 -14.37 1.80
C GLY A 127 14.84 -14.07 3.29
N TYR A 128 13.75 -13.99 4.05
CA TYR A 128 13.80 -13.88 5.51
C TYR A 128 14.29 -15.18 6.15
N LYS A 129 13.77 -16.33 5.74
CA LYS A 129 14.16 -17.64 6.30
C LYS A 129 15.67 -17.86 6.25
N THR A 130 16.33 -17.42 5.18
CA THR A 130 17.78 -17.53 4.97
C THR A 130 18.57 -16.29 5.40
N LEU A 131 17.89 -15.22 5.84
CA LEU A 131 18.49 -13.91 6.14
C LEU A 131 19.37 -13.38 5.00
N LYS A 132 18.95 -13.64 3.75
CA LYS A 132 19.76 -13.48 2.54
C LYS A 132 20.24 -12.04 2.38
N GLY A 133 21.56 -11.85 2.50
CA GLY A 133 22.22 -10.56 2.26
C GLY A 133 22.02 -9.54 3.39
N MET A 134 21.60 -9.96 4.58
CA MET A 134 21.42 -9.07 5.73
C MET A 134 22.73 -8.82 6.51
N LYS A 135 23.80 -9.57 6.21
CA LYS A 135 25.18 -9.35 6.69
C LYS A 135 26.17 -9.42 5.52
N ASP A 136 25.98 -8.51 4.57
CA ASP A 136 26.76 -8.41 3.33
C ASP A 136 26.85 -9.79 2.60
N LYS A 137 28.07 -10.34 2.45
CA LYS A 137 28.31 -11.63 1.76
C LYS A 137 28.30 -12.84 2.70
N GLU A 138 28.14 -12.65 4.00
CA GLU A 138 28.16 -13.74 4.96
C GLU A 138 26.88 -14.59 4.88
N ILE A 139 27.05 -15.91 4.90
CA ILE A 139 25.92 -16.85 4.96
C ILE A 139 25.56 -17.03 6.43
N LEU A 140 24.35 -16.61 6.79
CA LEU A 140 23.84 -16.67 8.14
C LEU A 140 23.11 -17.98 8.42
N ARG A 141 23.00 -18.33 9.70
CA ARG A 141 22.11 -19.41 10.14
C ARG A 141 20.66 -19.04 9.79
N PRO A 142 19.88 -19.94 9.15
CA PRO A 142 18.47 -19.69 8.89
C PRO A 142 17.68 -19.39 10.16
N MET A 143 16.59 -18.61 10.03
CA MET A 143 15.63 -18.41 11.13
C MET A 143 15.10 -19.77 11.61
N ASP A 144 14.80 -19.88 12.90
CA ASP A 144 14.33 -21.13 13.49
C ASP A 144 12.97 -21.59 12.93
N SER A 145 12.63 -22.86 13.16
CA SER A 145 11.30 -23.37 12.77
C SER A 145 10.21 -22.70 13.61
N GLY A 146 9.08 -22.35 13.00
CA GLY A 146 7.96 -21.70 13.69
C GLY A 146 8.12 -20.20 13.97
N SER A 147 9.25 -19.57 13.60
CA SER A 147 9.44 -18.12 13.79
C SER A 147 9.01 -17.27 12.58
N LEU A 148 8.66 -17.90 11.46
CA LEU A 148 8.29 -17.26 10.19
C LEU A 148 7.24 -18.09 9.45
N PHE A 149 6.19 -17.44 8.95
CA PHE A 149 5.13 -18.07 8.16
C PHE A 149 4.83 -17.26 6.90
N TYR A 150 4.65 -17.96 5.79
CA TYR A 150 3.95 -17.40 4.63
C TYR A 150 2.44 -17.47 4.92
N THR A 151 1.75 -16.34 4.80
CA THR A 151 0.32 -16.22 5.09
C THR A 151 -0.52 -15.81 3.88
N GLY A 152 0.12 -15.27 2.84
CA GLY A 152 -0.58 -14.59 1.75
C GLY A 152 -0.77 -13.09 2.05
N HIS A 153 -1.51 -12.42 1.17
CA HIS A 153 -1.68 -10.97 1.13
C HIS A 153 -2.56 -10.45 2.26
N TYR A 154 -2.17 -9.33 2.85
CA TYR A 154 -2.89 -8.64 3.92
C TYR A 154 -3.93 -7.71 3.32
N VAL A 155 -5.08 -8.30 2.99
CA VAL A 155 -6.22 -7.58 2.41
C VAL A 155 -7.31 -7.46 3.46
N ASP A 156 -7.92 -6.27 3.56
CA ASP A 156 -9.02 -6.01 4.48
C ASP A 156 -10.23 -6.91 4.23
N HIS A 157 -10.93 -7.21 5.32
CA HIS A 157 -12.05 -8.16 5.34
C HIS A 157 -13.10 -7.82 4.28
N GLU A 158 -13.51 -6.55 4.18
CA GLU A 158 -14.56 -6.12 3.25
C GLU A 158 -14.20 -6.35 1.78
N LEU A 159 -12.92 -6.29 1.41
CA LEU A 159 -12.51 -6.57 0.04
C LEU A 159 -12.46 -8.08 -0.23
N VAL A 160 -12.00 -8.88 0.74
CA VAL A 160 -11.90 -10.34 0.56
C VAL A 160 -13.27 -11.00 0.48
N VAL A 161 -14.22 -10.61 1.33
CA VAL A 161 -15.56 -11.24 1.35
C VAL A 161 -16.41 -10.87 0.15
N ASN A 162 -16.22 -9.67 -0.42
CA ASN A 162 -16.95 -9.20 -1.59
C ASN A 162 -16.20 -9.44 -2.91
N LEU A 163 -14.98 -10.00 -2.87
CA LEU A 163 -14.09 -10.09 -4.02
C LEU A 163 -14.74 -10.68 -5.26
N LEU A 164 -15.47 -11.80 -5.13
CA LEU A 164 -16.11 -12.46 -6.27
C LEU A 164 -17.23 -11.60 -6.87
N GLU A 165 -18.05 -10.98 -6.03
CA GLU A 165 -19.14 -10.11 -6.48
C GLU A 165 -18.60 -8.83 -7.13
N ASP A 166 -17.66 -8.14 -6.48
CA ASP A 166 -17.05 -6.92 -6.98
C ASP A 166 -16.29 -7.19 -8.30
N THR A 167 -15.63 -8.35 -8.42
CA THR A 167 -14.97 -8.78 -9.66
C THR A 167 -15.97 -9.08 -10.77
N GLN A 168 -17.09 -9.72 -10.47
CA GLN A 168 -18.15 -9.93 -11.46
C GLN A 168 -18.71 -8.60 -11.96
N LYS A 169 -18.95 -7.62 -11.07
CA LYS A 169 -19.41 -6.28 -11.46
C LYS A 169 -18.41 -5.56 -12.37
N ARG A 170 -17.10 -5.70 -12.14
CA ARG A 170 -16.05 -5.19 -13.06
C ARG A 170 -16.16 -5.87 -14.43
N MET A 171 -16.30 -7.19 -14.45
CA MET A 171 -16.43 -7.97 -15.68
C MET A 171 -17.68 -7.57 -16.47
N ASP A 172 -18.81 -7.36 -15.81
CA ASP A 172 -20.07 -6.93 -16.42
C ASP A 172 -19.92 -5.54 -17.04
N ARG A 173 -19.30 -4.57 -16.33
CA ARG A 173 -18.99 -3.23 -16.89
C ARG A 173 -18.17 -3.31 -18.17
N ILE A 174 -17.12 -4.14 -18.17
CA ILE A 174 -16.27 -4.33 -19.34
C ILE A 174 -17.07 -4.92 -20.51
N GLN A 175 -17.86 -5.97 -20.27
CA GLN A 175 -18.67 -6.65 -21.29
C GLN A 175 -19.75 -5.75 -21.87
N ASN A 176 -20.41 -4.96 -21.01
CA ASN A 176 -21.47 -4.03 -21.39
C ASN A 176 -20.96 -2.73 -22.01
N LYS A 177 -19.64 -2.54 -22.12
CA LYS A 177 -19.00 -1.30 -22.61
C LYS A 177 -19.40 -0.06 -21.80
N GLU A 178 -19.59 -0.26 -20.50
CA GLU A 178 -19.84 0.83 -19.55
C GLU A 178 -18.55 1.63 -19.30
N ALA A 179 -18.71 2.85 -18.75
CA ALA A 179 -17.59 3.70 -18.40
C ALA A 179 -16.65 2.98 -17.41
N LYS A 180 -15.38 2.85 -17.78
CA LYS A 180 -14.36 2.20 -16.91
C LYS A 180 -13.97 3.15 -15.78
N ARG A 181 -13.92 2.64 -14.56
CA ARG A 181 -13.68 3.40 -13.34
C ARG A 181 -12.24 3.24 -12.88
N VAL A 182 -11.48 4.33 -12.94
CA VAL A 182 -10.06 4.37 -12.58
C VAL A 182 -9.90 5.04 -11.22
N LEU A 183 -9.42 4.27 -10.25
CA LEU A 183 -9.01 4.78 -8.94
C LEU A 183 -7.53 5.14 -8.95
N MET A 184 -7.23 6.40 -8.67
CA MET A 184 -5.87 6.92 -8.55
C MET A 184 -5.58 7.26 -7.09
N THR A 185 -4.58 6.60 -6.51
CA THR A 185 -4.15 6.85 -5.13
C THR A 185 -2.88 7.68 -5.12
N ILE A 186 -3.03 8.98 -4.91
CA ILE A 186 -1.89 9.90 -4.82
C ILE A 186 -1.32 9.78 -3.40
N GLY A 187 -0.30 8.94 -3.24
CA GLY A 187 0.37 8.73 -1.96
C GLY A 187 1.12 9.97 -1.45
N GLY A 188 1.40 10.00 -0.14
CA GLY A 188 2.44 10.77 0.57
C GLY A 188 2.88 12.15 0.04
N ALA A 189 2.69 13.22 0.83
CA ALA A 189 3.32 14.55 0.76
C ALA A 189 3.49 15.25 -0.62
N GLY A 190 2.83 14.78 -1.68
CA GLY A 190 2.88 15.34 -3.04
C GLY A 190 4.03 14.81 -3.92
N ALA A 191 4.75 13.76 -3.53
CA ALA A 191 5.68 13.09 -4.43
C ALA A 191 4.88 12.56 -5.63
N GLN A 192 5.37 12.83 -6.86
CA GLN A 192 4.73 12.40 -8.11
C GLN A 192 3.42 13.14 -8.48
N SER A 193 3.14 14.30 -7.87
CA SER A 193 1.94 15.11 -8.22
C SER A 193 1.90 15.47 -9.71
N GLU A 194 3.05 15.78 -10.31
CA GLU A 194 3.20 16.09 -11.73
C GLU A 194 2.89 14.87 -12.62
N PHE A 195 3.30 13.67 -12.19
CA PHE A 195 3.05 12.41 -12.90
C PHE A 195 1.54 12.15 -12.99
N TYR A 196 0.84 12.22 -11.85
CA TYR A 196 -0.61 12.05 -11.81
C TYR A 196 -1.34 13.14 -12.57
N ALA A 197 -0.90 14.40 -12.46
CA ALA A 197 -1.52 15.51 -13.18
C ALA A 197 -1.50 15.29 -14.70
N GLU A 198 -0.38 14.80 -15.24
CA GLU A 198 -0.28 14.48 -16.66
C GLU A 198 -1.16 13.30 -17.07
N MET A 199 -1.19 12.21 -16.30
CA MET A 199 -2.13 11.10 -16.56
C MET A 199 -3.59 11.56 -16.52
N ILE A 200 -3.96 12.40 -15.55
CA ILE A 200 -5.33 12.92 -15.43
C ILE A 200 -5.69 13.73 -16.66
N ARG A 201 -4.80 14.63 -17.14
CA ARG A 201 -5.05 15.44 -18.33
C ARG A 201 -5.33 14.58 -19.57
N GLU A 202 -4.57 13.50 -19.77
CA GLU A 202 -4.80 12.57 -20.89
C GLU A 202 -6.17 11.88 -20.83
N LEU A 203 -6.70 11.66 -19.62
CA LEU A 203 -8.00 11.00 -19.44
C LEU A 203 -9.20 11.95 -19.50
N LEU A 204 -9.01 13.28 -19.37
CA LEU A 204 -10.12 14.24 -19.27
C LEU A 204 -11.06 14.21 -20.48
N ASP A 205 -10.54 13.96 -21.68
CA ASP A 205 -11.39 13.90 -22.88
C ASP A 205 -12.26 12.65 -22.94
N GLN A 206 -11.81 11.53 -22.38
CA GLN A 206 -12.61 10.32 -22.22
C GLN A 206 -13.63 10.47 -21.09
N VAL A 207 -13.28 11.20 -20.03
CA VAL A 207 -14.21 11.56 -18.96
C VAL A 207 -15.37 12.42 -19.50
N LYS A 208 -15.09 13.44 -20.33
CA LYS A 208 -16.13 14.29 -20.95
C LYS A 208 -17.07 13.51 -21.88
N LYS A 209 -16.64 12.36 -22.39
CA LYS A 209 -17.42 11.48 -23.26
C LYS A 209 -18.17 10.38 -22.49
N ASP A 210 -18.12 10.40 -21.16
CA ASP A 210 -18.66 9.34 -20.29
C ASP A 210 -18.06 7.95 -20.60
N GLU A 211 -16.81 7.89 -21.09
CA GLU A 211 -16.09 6.62 -21.35
C GLU A 211 -15.25 6.17 -20.15
N VAL A 212 -14.84 7.13 -19.31
CA VAL A 212 -14.00 6.91 -18.12
C VAL A 212 -14.54 7.70 -16.94
N VAL A 213 -14.46 7.11 -15.75
CA VAL A 213 -14.74 7.76 -14.46
C VAL A 213 -13.46 7.79 -13.67
N LEU A 214 -13.14 8.94 -13.06
CA LEU A 214 -11.95 9.07 -12.22
C LEU A 214 -12.33 9.20 -10.75
N TYR A 215 -11.83 8.28 -9.92
CA TYR A 215 -11.77 8.46 -8.47
C TYR A 215 -10.34 8.84 -8.11
N ILE A 216 -10.13 10.04 -7.61
CA ILE A 216 -8.80 10.52 -7.23
C ILE A 216 -8.79 10.67 -5.72
N ASN A 217 -8.01 9.84 -5.02
CA ASN A 217 -7.81 9.97 -3.57
C ASN A 217 -6.43 10.55 -3.29
N VAL A 218 -6.37 11.74 -2.68
CA VAL A 218 -5.12 12.43 -2.30
C VAL A 218 -4.72 12.21 -0.84
N GLY A 219 -5.45 11.36 -0.11
CA GLY A 219 -5.19 11.08 1.29
C GLY A 219 -5.45 12.29 2.20
N ASP A 220 -4.63 12.42 3.25
CA ASP A 220 -4.72 13.46 4.28
C ASP A 220 -3.86 14.69 4.02
N HIS A 221 -3.27 14.79 2.82
CA HIS A 221 -2.32 15.83 2.48
C HIS A 221 -2.98 17.00 1.72
N GLN A 222 -3.36 18.05 2.45
CA GLN A 222 -3.94 19.27 1.85
C GLN A 222 -3.04 19.86 0.75
N ASN A 223 -1.72 19.83 0.96
CA ASN A 223 -0.76 20.31 -0.04
C ASN A 223 -0.82 19.50 -1.35
N ALA A 224 -1.09 18.20 -1.29
CA ALA A 224 -1.22 17.37 -2.49
C ALA A 224 -2.52 17.70 -3.23
N PHE A 225 -3.61 17.92 -2.49
CA PHE A 225 -4.88 18.43 -3.04
C PHE A 225 -4.66 19.76 -3.79
N ASP A 226 -4.10 20.76 -3.10
CA ASP A 226 -3.90 22.11 -3.65
C ASP A 226 -2.96 22.08 -4.86
N ARG A 227 -1.89 21.29 -4.77
CA ARG A 227 -0.94 21.11 -5.87
C ARG A 227 -1.58 20.45 -7.09
N LEU A 228 -2.43 19.45 -6.89
CA LEU A 228 -3.13 18.78 -7.99
C LEU A 228 -4.08 19.75 -8.70
N ILE A 229 -4.87 20.53 -7.96
CA ILE A 229 -5.76 21.54 -8.53
C ILE A 229 -4.97 22.63 -9.28
N GLN A 230 -3.80 23.02 -8.77
CA GLN A 230 -2.92 23.96 -9.48
C GLN A 230 -2.39 23.38 -10.79
N LEU A 231 -2.03 22.09 -10.80
CA LEU A 231 -1.49 21.43 -11.98
C LEU A 231 -2.58 21.10 -13.01
N VAL A 232 -3.80 20.78 -12.58
CA VAL A 232 -4.94 20.47 -13.46
C VAL A 232 -6.12 21.41 -13.12
N PRO A 233 -6.08 22.68 -13.54
CA PRO A 233 -7.11 23.66 -13.20
C PRO A 233 -8.53 23.27 -13.63
N GLU A 234 -8.67 22.43 -14.66
CA GLU A 234 -9.92 21.88 -15.17
C GLU A 234 -10.68 21.08 -14.11
N LEU A 235 -9.99 20.53 -13.10
CA LEU A 235 -10.65 19.84 -11.99
C LEU A 235 -11.57 20.76 -11.19
N ASN A 236 -11.33 22.07 -11.15
CA ASN A 236 -12.22 23.00 -10.45
C ASN A 236 -13.64 23.04 -11.02
N SER A 237 -13.79 22.80 -12.33
CA SER A 237 -15.10 22.79 -12.99
C SER A 237 -15.62 21.39 -13.26
N LEU A 238 -14.74 20.40 -13.42
CA LEU A 238 -15.12 19.03 -13.79
C LEU A 238 -15.29 18.08 -12.60
N ALA A 239 -14.61 18.32 -11.48
CA ALA A 239 -14.60 17.38 -10.37
C ALA A 239 -15.67 17.67 -9.32
N THR A 240 -16.37 16.62 -8.90
CA THR A 240 -17.12 16.62 -7.65
C THR A 240 -16.13 16.45 -6.50
N MET A 241 -16.02 17.47 -5.65
CA MET A 241 -15.09 17.49 -4.52
C MET A 241 -15.74 16.84 -3.29
N HIS A 242 -15.07 15.85 -2.71
CA HIS A 242 -15.44 15.20 -1.44
C HIS A 242 -14.36 15.56 -0.40
N ARG A 243 -14.61 16.57 0.44
CA ARG A 243 -13.57 17.18 1.29
C ARG A 243 -13.96 17.17 2.77
N ASN A 244 -13.29 16.34 3.59
CA ASN A 244 -13.60 16.17 5.02
C ASN A 244 -15.06 15.74 5.26
N GLU A 245 -15.62 14.91 4.37
CA GLU A 245 -17.01 14.49 4.38
C GLU A 245 -17.15 12.97 4.48
N TRP A 246 -16.51 12.37 5.49
CA TRP A 246 -16.45 10.91 5.65
C TRP A 246 -17.78 10.17 5.44
N GLU A 247 -18.87 10.65 6.03
CA GLU A 247 -20.20 10.02 5.86
C GLU A 247 -20.69 10.07 4.41
N LYS A 248 -20.43 11.17 3.68
CA LYS A 248 -20.77 11.28 2.25
C LYS A 248 -19.85 10.44 1.39
N THR A 249 -18.57 10.34 1.73
CA THR A 249 -17.62 9.45 1.04
C THR A 249 -18.05 7.99 1.16
N LYS A 250 -18.47 7.55 2.36
CA LYS A 250 -19.06 6.21 2.56
C LYS A 250 -20.32 6.01 1.75
N ASP A 251 -21.25 6.96 1.81
CA ASP A 251 -22.52 6.90 1.06
C ASP A 251 -22.28 6.86 -0.45
N PHE A 252 -21.35 7.66 -0.96
CA PHE A 252 -20.92 7.64 -2.36
C PHE A 252 -20.35 6.27 -2.73
N ALA A 253 -19.38 5.77 -1.97
CA ALA A 253 -18.72 4.49 -2.27
C ALA A 253 -19.73 3.33 -2.25
N LEU A 254 -20.66 3.31 -1.30
CA LEU A 254 -21.72 2.31 -1.23
C LEU A 254 -22.65 2.38 -2.44
N LYS A 255 -23.13 3.58 -2.80
CA LYS A 255 -24.00 3.78 -3.96
C LYS A 255 -23.30 3.46 -5.27
N ALA A 256 -22.00 3.75 -5.37
CA ALA A 256 -21.21 3.51 -6.57
C ALA A 256 -21.07 2.01 -6.89
N ILE A 257 -21.26 1.11 -5.93
CA ILE A 257 -21.18 -0.35 -6.18
C ILE A 257 -22.20 -0.79 -7.24
N ASP A 258 -23.44 -0.28 -7.17
CA ASP A 258 -24.55 -0.67 -8.07
C ASP A 258 -25.06 0.50 -8.94
N GLY A 259 -24.70 1.73 -8.61
CA GLY A 259 -25.17 2.94 -9.29
C GLY A 259 -24.30 3.35 -10.48
N ASP A 260 -24.89 4.15 -11.37
CA ASP A 260 -24.16 4.88 -12.42
C ASP A 260 -23.32 6.00 -11.78
N VAL A 261 -22.09 6.16 -12.26
CA VAL A 261 -21.14 7.16 -11.78
C VAL A 261 -20.44 7.76 -12.97
N ARG A 262 -20.26 9.09 -12.99
CA ARG A 262 -19.71 9.83 -14.13
C ARG A 262 -18.80 10.95 -13.66
N GLY A 263 -17.93 11.40 -14.55
CA GLY A 263 -17.07 12.54 -14.30
C GLY A 263 -15.87 12.20 -13.40
N VAL A 264 -15.36 13.22 -12.72
CA VAL A 264 -14.24 13.12 -11.79
C VAL A 264 -14.75 13.30 -10.36
N HIS A 265 -14.29 12.45 -9.43
CA HIS A 265 -14.54 12.57 -8.01
C HIS A 265 -13.19 12.67 -7.28
N LEU A 266 -12.95 13.79 -6.60
CA LEU A 266 -11.71 14.06 -5.88
C LEU A 266 -11.95 13.98 -4.37
N PHE A 267 -11.23 13.09 -3.70
CA PHE A 267 -11.38 12.76 -2.29
C PHE A 267 -10.20 13.27 -1.48
N TYR A 268 -10.50 13.99 -0.40
CA TYR A 268 -9.56 14.44 0.61
C TYR A 268 -10.22 14.35 1.99
N ASP A 269 -9.50 13.86 2.99
CA ASP A 269 -9.94 13.92 4.38
C ASP A 269 -8.74 14.18 5.29
N GLN A 270 -8.84 15.15 6.18
CA GLN A 270 -7.78 15.50 7.13
C GLN A 270 -7.51 14.38 8.15
N ASP A 271 -8.48 13.49 8.40
CA ASP A 271 -8.29 12.32 9.25
C ASP A 271 -7.63 11.20 8.43
N ILE A 272 -6.39 10.85 8.80
CA ILE A 272 -5.59 9.84 8.10
C ILE A 272 -6.31 8.50 7.97
N TYR A 273 -7.09 8.10 8.98
CA TYR A 273 -7.82 6.82 8.94
C TYR A 273 -8.92 6.85 7.89
N SER A 274 -9.74 7.90 7.89
CA SER A 274 -10.79 8.12 6.90
C SER A 274 -10.21 8.26 5.48
N ALA A 275 -9.11 9.01 5.36
CA ALA A 275 -8.44 9.25 4.10
C ALA A 275 -7.87 7.97 3.46
N VAL A 276 -7.15 7.16 4.23
CA VAL A 276 -6.58 5.89 3.77
C VAL A 276 -7.69 4.88 3.50
N TYR A 277 -8.64 4.72 4.43
CA TYR A 277 -9.70 3.71 4.34
C TYR A 277 -10.71 4.01 3.22
N SER A 278 -10.87 5.27 2.81
CA SER A 278 -11.68 5.61 1.63
C SER A 278 -11.19 4.89 0.36
N THR A 279 -9.89 4.60 0.23
CA THR A 279 -9.33 3.80 -0.88
C THR A 279 -9.98 2.43 -0.95
N ASN A 280 -10.12 1.74 0.20
CA ASN A 280 -10.74 0.42 0.26
C ASN A 280 -12.20 0.47 -0.17
N LEU A 281 -12.95 1.45 0.32
CA LEU A 281 -14.36 1.60 -0.02
C LEU A 281 -14.57 1.89 -1.52
N LEU A 282 -13.75 2.78 -2.09
CA LEU A 282 -13.81 3.13 -3.52
C LEU A 282 -13.35 1.98 -4.42
N MET A 283 -12.42 1.15 -3.96
CA MET A 283 -11.88 0.03 -4.73
C MET A 283 -12.97 -0.98 -5.13
N ARG A 284 -13.99 -1.17 -4.28
CA ARG A 284 -15.11 -2.09 -4.53
C ARG A 284 -15.86 -1.78 -5.82
N SER A 285 -16.00 -0.51 -6.16
CA SER A 285 -16.70 -0.04 -7.35
C SER A 285 -15.75 0.35 -8.50
N SER A 286 -14.45 0.08 -8.38
CA SER A 286 -13.41 0.47 -9.35
C SER A 286 -13.00 -0.69 -10.26
N ASP A 287 -12.54 -0.37 -11.47
CA ASP A 287 -12.10 -1.33 -12.49
C ASP A 287 -10.57 -1.43 -12.59
N ILE A 288 -9.88 -0.32 -12.34
CA ILE A 288 -8.41 -0.20 -12.39
C ILE A 288 -7.94 0.60 -11.17
N LEU A 289 -6.89 0.13 -10.51
CA LEU A 289 -6.14 0.89 -9.51
C LEU A 289 -4.82 1.39 -10.11
N VAL A 290 -4.61 2.70 -10.13
CA VAL A 290 -3.33 3.35 -10.44
C VAL A 290 -2.63 3.66 -9.12
N THR A 291 -1.47 3.04 -8.91
CA THR A 291 -0.75 3.16 -7.64
C THR A 291 0.74 2.88 -7.79
N LYS A 292 1.55 3.34 -6.84
CA LYS A 292 2.96 2.92 -6.73
C LYS A 292 3.02 1.47 -6.22
N PRO A 293 4.04 0.67 -6.56
CA PRO A 293 4.09 -0.76 -6.25
C PRO A 293 4.43 -1.09 -4.78
N SER A 294 3.64 -0.57 -3.87
CA SER A 294 3.86 -0.62 -2.42
C SER A 294 2.80 -1.46 -1.72
N GLU A 295 2.19 -0.97 -0.64
CA GLU A 295 1.21 -1.70 0.16
C GLU A 295 -0.01 -2.15 -0.68
N LEU A 296 -0.43 -1.34 -1.64
CA LEU A 296 -1.57 -1.65 -2.51
C LEU A 296 -1.26 -2.66 -3.63
N SER A 297 0.00 -3.08 -3.80
CA SER A 297 0.36 -4.15 -4.76
C SER A 297 -0.30 -5.49 -4.46
N PHE A 298 -0.75 -5.70 -3.23
CA PHE A 298 -1.31 -6.95 -2.75
C PHE A 298 -2.85 -6.99 -2.82
N TYR A 299 -3.48 -5.92 -3.29
CA TYR A 299 -4.94 -5.79 -3.28
C TYR A 299 -5.57 -6.42 -4.54
N PRO A 300 -6.74 -7.08 -4.42
CA PRO A 300 -7.35 -7.89 -5.48
C PRO A 300 -8.17 -7.07 -6.49
N ILE A 301 -7.50 -6.15 -7.17
CA ILE A 301 -8.03 -5.31 -8.26
C ILE A 301 -7.02 -5.29 -9.41
N PRO A 302 -7.42 -5.16 -10.69
CA PRO A 302 -6.47 -4.88 -11.78
C PRO A 302 -5.64 -3.63 -11.48
N LYS A 303 -4.32 -3.73 -11.52
CA LYS A 303 -3.40 -2.65 -11.13
C LYS A 303 -2.55 -2.16 -12.28
N LEU A 304 -2.47 -0.85 -12.46
CA LEU A 304 -1.43 -0.18 -13.24
C LEU A 304 -0.41 0.40 -12.24
N PHE A 305 0.82 -0.10 -12.28
CA PHE A 305 1.89 0.42 -11.42
C PHE A 305 2.61 1.58 -12.07
N ILE A 306 2.63 2.72 -11.37
CA ILE A 306 3.47 3.85 -11.72
C ILE A 306 4.84 3.73 -11.06
N GLN A 307 5.75 4.64 -11.40
CA GLN A 307 7.09 4.70 -10.85
C GLN A 307 7.10 4.58 -9.32
N ARG A 308 8.02 3.80 -8.78
CA ARG A 308 8.24 3.66 -7.33
C ARG A 308 8.96 4.87 -6.72
N VAL A 309 8.85 5.00 -5.40
CA VAL A 309 9.58 6.00 -4.59
C VAL A 309 10.77 5.36 -3.87
N GLY A 310 10.59 4.14 -3.39
CA GLY A 310 11.63 3.33 -2.75
C GLY A 310 12.09 2.20 -3.66
N GLY A 311 13.40 1.94 -3.70
CA GLY A 311 13.95 0.85 -4.55
C GLY A 311 13.40 -0.53 -4.21
N HIS A 312 13.02 -0.77 -2.94
CA HIS A 312 12.42 -2.03 -2.49
C HIS A 312 11.01 -2.28 -3.06
N GLU A 313 10.27 -1.23 -3.42
CA GLU A 313 8.89 -1.32 -3.90
C GLU A 313 8.80 -2.02 -5.29
N MET A 314 9.89 -2.10 -6.07
CA MET A 314 9.88 -2.79 -7.37
C MET A 314 9.34 -4.24 -7.27
N TRP A 315 9.57 -4.89 -6.13
CA TRP A 315 9.15 -6.26 -5.89
C TRP A 315 7.63 -6.41 -5.76
N GLY A 316 6.91 -5.35 -5.40
CA GLY A 316 5.45 -5.34 -5.42
C GLY A 316 4.89 -5.46 -6.84
N ALA A 317 5.44 -4.69 -7.79
CA ALA A 317 5.07 -4.76 -9.21
C ALA A 317 5.40 -6.12 -9.81
N ILE A 318 6.63 -6.62 -9.58
CA ILE A 318 7.07 -7.92 -10.10
C ILE A 318 6.13 -9.03 -9.64
N HIS A 319 5.85 -9.12 -8.34
CA HIS A 319 4.97 -10.16 -7.80
C HIS A 319 3.55 -10.07 -8.37
N SER A 320 2.98 -8.86 -8.42
CA SER A 320 1.63 -8.67 -8.95
C SER A 320 1.52 -9.01 -10.45
N ALA A 321 2.53 -8.67 -11.25
CA ALA A 321 2.62 -9.07 -12.65
C ALA A 321 2.76 -10.59 -12.82
N GLU A 322 3.57 -11.25 -11.97
CA GLU A 322 3.75 -12.71 -12.00
C GLU A 322 2.48 -13.48 -11.63
N ILE A 323 1.65 -12.96 -10.72
CA ILE A 323 0.34 -13.56 -10.38
C ILE A 323 -0.80 -13.07 -11.29
N GLY A 324 -0.50 -12.17 -12.23
CA GLY A 324 -1.39 -11.74 -13.31
C GLY A 324 -2.44 -10.69 -12.95
N ASP A 325 -2.35 -10.02 -11.79
CA ASP A 325 -3.34 -9.04 -11.34
C ASP A 325 -2.87 -7.57 -11.40
N GLY A 326 -1.71 -7.34 -12.01
CA GLY A 326 -1.17 -6.01 -12.27
C GLY A 326 -0.18 -5.97 -13.42
N THR A 327 0.17 -4.76 -13.85
CA THR A 327 1.16 -4.51 -14.91
C THR A 327 2.59 -4.65 -14.38
N PRO A 328 3.62 -4.66 -15.24
CA PRO A 328 4.95 -4.21 -14.85
C PRO A 328 4.92 -2.75 -14.36
N GLU A 329 5.95 -2.34 -13.63
CA GLU A 329 6.13 -0.93 -13.24
C GLU A 329 6.33 -0.06 -14.49
N CYS A 330 5.62 1.06 -14.57
CA CYS A 330 5.78 2.08 -15.60
C CYS A 330 6.64 3.22 -15.05
N GLU A 331 7.92 3.28 -15.43
CA GLU A 331 8.88 4.23 -14.86
C GLU A 331 8.68 5.67 -15.35
N THR A 332 7.95 5.86 -16.45
CA THR A 332 7.62 7.17 -17.01
C THR A 332 6.12 7.32 -17.22
N VAL A 333 5.67 8.57 -17.29
CA VAL A 333 4.26 8.90 -17.48
C VAL A 333 3.78 8.55 -18.88
N GLU A 334 4.65 8.63 -19.89
CA GLU A 334 4.33 8.22 -21.26
C GLU A 334 4.05 6.71 -21.33
N LEU A 335 4.86 5.90 -20.64
CA LEU A 335 4.64 4.45 -20.53
C LEU A 335 3.36 4.14 -19.75
N ALA A 336 3.10 4.86 -18.66
CA ALA A 336 1.87 4.72 -17.89
C ALA A 336 0.62 5.08 -18.73
N ASN A 337 0.68 6.15 -19.52
CA ASN A 337 -0.40 6.56 -20.43
C ASN A 337 -0.61 5.56 -21.56
N GLN A 338 0.47 5.00 -22.13
CA GLN A 338 0.38 3.92 -23.10
C GLN A 338 -0.31 2.69 -22.50
N MET A 339 0.12 2.27 -21.31
CA MET A 339 -0.46 1.13 -20.59
C MET A 339 -1.94 1.38 -20.24
N MET A 340 -2.28 2.56 -19.73
CA MET A 340 -3.65 2.95 -19.45
C MET A 340 -4.52 2.90 -20.72
N SER A 341 -4.01 3.42 -21.84
CA SER A 341 -4.70 3.34 -23.13
C SER A 341 -4.97 1.89 -23.55
N LEU A 342 -4.01 0.97 -23.36
CA LEU A 342 -4.22 -0.46 -23.64
C LEU A 342 -5.32 -1.04 -22.75
N LEU A 343 -5.23 -0.85 -21.42
CA LEU A 343 -6.22 -1.35 -20.47
C LEU A 343 -7.64 -0.81 -20.72
N LEU A 344 -7.76 0.44 -21.20
CA LEU A 344 -9.06 1.05 -21.50
C LEU A 344 -9.65 0.61 -22.84
N LYS A 345 -8.82 0.38 -23.87
CA LYS A 345 -9.28 0.07 -25.24
C LYS A 345 -9.43 -1.43 -25.50
N GLU A 346 -8.57 -2.25 -24.88
CA GLU A 346 -8.49 -3.68 -25.11
C GLU A 346 -9.00 -4.44 -23.87
N ASP A 347 -10.29 -4.78 -23.90
CA ASP A 347 -10.98 -5.41 -22.77
C ASP A 347 -10.34 -6.73 -22.31
N GLU A 348 -9.67 -7.44 -23.22
CA GLU A 348 -9.04 -8.73 -22.93
C GLU A 348 -8.03 -8.64 -21.77
N HIS A 349 -7.32 -7.53 -21.61
CA HIS A 349 -6.33 -7.37 -20.55
C HIS A 349 -6.99 -7.30 -19.18
N LEU A 350 -8.03 -6.47 -19.03
CA LEU A 350 -8.77 -6.39 -17.76
C LEU A 350 -9.55 -7.67 -17.47
N ILE A 351 -10.07 -8.34 -18.50
CA ILE A 351 -10.69 -9.66 -18.36
C ILE A 351 -9.69 -10.68 -17.81
N GLN A 352 -8.49 -10.74 -18.37
CA GLN A 352 -7.44 -11.66 -17.91
C GLN A 352 -7.01 -11.36 -16.47
N MET A 353 -6.85 -10.08 -16.11
CA MET A 353 -6.51 -9.67 -14.74
C MET A 353 -7.59 -10.04 -13.73
N ASN A 354 -8.87 -9.81 -14.06
CA ASN A 354 -9.99 -10.21 -13.19
C ASN A 354 -10.10 -11.74 -13.05
N GLN A 355 -9.85 -12.50 -14.12
CA GLN A 355 -9.78 -13.95 -14.05
C GLN A 355 -8.61 -14.44 -13.18
N ALA A 356 -7.45 -13.76 -13.23
CA ALA A 356 -6.34 -14.05 -12.35
C ALA A 356 -6.70 -13.81 -10.88
N ILE A 357 -7.37 -12.69 -10.57
CA ILE A 357 -7.88 -12.38 -9.23
C ILE A 357 -8.80 -13.50 -8.70
N ILE A 358 -9.74 -13.99 -9.52
CA ILE A 358 -10.61 -15.11 -9.13
C ILE A 358 -9.80 -16.38 -8.85
N ARG A 359 -8.84 -16.74 -9.71
CA ARG A 359 -7.96 -17.90 -9.50
C ARG A 359 -7.15 -17.77 -8.20
N ASN A 360 -6.58 -16.60 -7.98
CA ASN A 360 -5.77 -16.28 -6.80
C ASN A 360 -6.62 -16.33 -5.51
N TYR A 361 -7.88 -15.88 -5.57
CA TYR A 361 -8.82 -16.01 -4.46
C TYR A 361 -9.11 -17.47 -4.09
N HIS A 362 -9.33 -18.34 -5.08
CA HIS A 362 -9.54 -19.78 -4.83
C HIS A 362 -8.29 -20.49 -4.30
N GLN A 363 -7.10 -19.93 -4.51
CA GLN A 363 -5.84 -20.37 -3.90
C GLN A 363 -5.58 -19.73 -2.53
N SER A 364 -6.54 -18.96 -2.00
CA SER A 364 -6.45 -18.24 -0.73
C SER A 364 -5.29 -17.23 -0.66
N ILE A 365 -4.79 -16.73 -1.81
CA ILE A 365 -3.67 -15.77 -1.84
C ILE A 365 -4.03 -14.50 -1.06
N TYR A 366 -5.28 -14.03 -1.14
CA TYR A 366 -5.74 -12.80 -0.47
C TYR A 366 -6.18 -12.99 0.99
N HIS A 367 -5.94 -14.14 1.60
CA HIS A 367 -6.44 -14.47 2.96
C HIS A 367 -5.42 -14.22 4.08
N GLY A 368 -4.31 -13.53 3.78
CA GLY A 368 -3.21 -13.35 4.72
C GLY A 368 -3.61 -12.70 6.03
N GLY A 369 -4.50 -11.70 6.00
CA GLY A 369 -5.02 -11.07 7.21
C GLY A 369 -5.68 -12.08 8.16
N TYR A 370 -6.45 -13.03 7.63
CA TYR A 370 -7.08 -14.08 8.44
C TYR A 370 -6.07 -15.07 9.01
N GLU A 371 -5.06 -15.46 8.22
CA GLU A 371 -4.02 -16.38 8.69
C GLU A 371 -3.13 -15.74 9.78
N VAL A 372 -2.85 -14.44 9.69
CA VAL A 372 -2.16 -13.68 10.74
C VAL A 372 -2.96 -13.69 12.04
N VAL A 373 -4.27 -13.44 11.98
CA VAL A 373 -5.14 -13.50 13.17
C VAL A 373 -5.16 -14.90 13.78
N LYS A 374 -5.29 -15.95 12.95
CA LYS A 374 -5.21 -17.35 13.41
C LYS A 374 -3.90 -17.67 14.10
N LEU A 375 -2.78 -17.10 13.66
CA LEU A 375 -1.48 -17.29 14.31
C LEU A 375 -1.38 -16.56 15.66
N ALA A 376 -1.98 -15.38 15.78
CA ALA A 376 -1.93 -14.58 17.01
C ALA A 376 -2.79 -15.16 18.15
N VAL A 377 -3.90 -15.83 17.81
CA VAL A 377 -4.87 -16.36 18.80
C VAL A 377 -4.64 -17.82 19.18
N LYS A 378 -3.64 -18.49 18.60
CA LYS A 378 -3.14 -19.78 19.07
C LYS A 378 -2.43 -19.61 20.41
#